data_AF-A0A397NF18-F1
#
_entry.id   AF-A0A397NF18-F1
#
_cell.length_a   1.000
_cell.length_b   1.000
_cell.length_c   1.000
_cell.angle_alpha   90.00
_cell.angle_beta   90.00
_cell.angle_gamma   90.00
#
_symmetry.space_group_name_H-M   'P 1'
#
loop_
_entity.id
_entity.type
_entity.pdbx_description
1 polymer ?
#
loop_
_entity_poly.entity_id
_entity_poly.type
_entity_poly.pdbx_seq_one_letter_code
_entity_poly.pdbx_strand_id
1 'polypeptide(L)'
;MRTGTKLGLSLTALLLSLPLMIITGNGYFILLLLVGLPAAILFWFDLGRELRALPTPSRAERALGLAMGVPQVLFGLSCAGIGLILVIWILYNLLIESRPHFRVPSLPGFAVGPMMIVIGLGWARTAFRRVAPQHDSVEQEAPDQDIPD
;
A
#
# COMPACT_ATOMS: atom_id res chain seq x y z
N MET A 1 10.97 10.56 14.23
CA MET A 1 11.12 11.25 12.92
C MET A 1 9.79 11.25 12.18
N ARG A 2 9.36 12.41 11.68
CA ARG A 2 8.08 12.60 10.96
C ARG A 2 8.10 11.85 9.63
N THR A 3 6.98 11.26 9.21
CA THR A 3 6.89 10.43 7.99
C THR A 3 7.27 11.20 6.72
N GLY A 4 6.97 12.50 6.66
CA GLY A 4 7.46 13.38 5.60
C GLY A 4 8.99 13.45 5.48
N THR A 5 9.72 13.39 6.60
CA THR A 5 11.19 13.38 6.60
C THR A 5 11.74 12.06 6.06
N LYS A 6 11.07 10.93 6.35
CA LYS A 6 11.42 9.60 5.82
C LYS A 6 11.17 9.50 4.32
N LEU A 7 10.03 10.03 3.86
CA LEU A 7 9.73 10.13 2.42
C LEU A 7 10.77 10.99 1.71
N GLY A 8 11.07 12.17 2.24
CA GLY A 8 12.10 13.07 1.70
C GLY A 8 13.44 12.36 1.54
N LEU A 9 13.88 11.64 2.57
CA LEU A 9 15.13 10.87 2.54
C LEU A 9 15.13 9.78 1.45
N SER A 10 14.05 9.02 1.34
CA SER A 10 13.90 7.96 0.32
C SER A 10 13.89 8.53 -1.11
N LEU A 11 13.25 9.68 -1.32
CA LEU A 11 13.22 10.38 -2.60
C LEU A 11 14.59 10.95 -2.96
N THR A 12 15.31 11.54 -2.01
CA THR A 12 16.69 11.98 -2.24
C THR A 12 17.60 10.81 -2.59
N ALA A 13 17.48 9.67 -1.90
CA ALA A 13 18.25 8.48 -2.21
C ALA A 13 17.97 7.95 -3.63
N LEU A 14 16.70 7.96 -4.05
CA LEU A 14 16.28 7.60 -5.40
C LEU A 14 16.85 8.55 -6.45
N LEU A 15 16.66 9.86 -6.28
CA LEU A 15 17.08 10.88 -7.24
C LEU A 15 18.60 10.94 -7.38
N LEU A 16 19.33 10.67 -6.30
CA LEU A 16 20.80 10.65 -6.29
C LEU A 16 21.38 9.34 -6.83
N SER A 17 20.64 8.22 -6.76
CA SER A 17 21.17 6.89 -7.12
C SER A 17 21.76 6.81 -8.53
N LEU A 18 20.99 7.22 -9.55
CA LEU A 18 21.39 7.21 -10.96
C LEU A 18 22.55 8.17 -11.29
N PRO A 19 22.50 9.47 -10.93
CA PRO A 19 23.60 10.37 -11.21
C PRO A 19 24.89 9.97 -10.45
N LEU A 20 24.81 9.48 -9.21
CA LEU A 20 26.00 8.98 -8.51
C LEU A 20 26.58 7.75 -9.21
N MET A 21 25.74 6.83 -9.69
CA MET A 21 26.20 5.66 -10.45
C MET A 21 26.96 6.09 -11.72
N ILE A 22 26.43 7.07 -12.46
CA ILE A 22 27.02 7.57 -13.70
C ILE A 22 28.34 8.31 -13.43
N ILE A 23 28.38 9.16 -12.40
CA ILE A 23 29.55 9.99 -12.07
C ILE A 23 30.70 9.15 -11.49
N THR A 24 30.39 8.21 -10.61
CA THR A 24 31.41 7.41 -9.91
C THR A 24 31.77 6.11 -10.63
N GLY A 25 30.98 5.68 -11.61
CA GLY A 25 31.13 4.39 -12.28
C GLY A 25 30.86 3.17 -11.38
N ASN A 26 30.32 3.37 -10.18
CA ASN A 26 30.14 2.32 -9.19
C ASN A 26 28.71 1.76 -9.21
N GLY A 27 28.56 0.47 -9.57
CA GLY A 27 27.27 -0.21 -9.68
C GLY A 27 26.52 -0.38 -8.36
N TYR A 28 27.18 -0.28 -7.19
CA TYR A 28 26.51 -0.45 -5.89
C TYR A 28 25.44 0.61 -5.60
N PHE A 29 25.47 1.75 -6.29
CA PHE A 29 24.42 2.77 -6.19
C PHE A 29 23.05 2.28 -6.69
N ILE A 30 22.97 1.18 -7.45
CA ILE A 30 21.71 0.52 -7.79
C ILE A 30 20.96 0.00 -6.55
N LEU A 31 21.66 -0.30 -5.45
CA LEU A 31 21.04 -0.75 -4.20
C LEU A 31 20.19 0.36 -3.57
N LEU A 32 20.58 1.63 -3.74
CA LEU A 32 19.77 2.78 -3.32
C LEU A 32 18.46 2.85 -4.11
N LEU A 33 18.47 2.48 -5.39
CA LEU A 33 17.25 2.37 -6.19
C LEU A 33 16.39 1.20 -5.68
N LEU A 34 17.00 0.03 -5.50
CA LEU A 34 16.31 -1.20 -5.11
C LEU A 34 15.61 -1.10 -3.75
N VAL A 35 16.24 -0.43 -2.78
CA VAL A 35 15.68 -0.24 -1.44
C VAL A 35 14.89 1.08 -1.33
N GLY A 36 15.37 2.14 -1.98
CA GLY A 36 14.74 3.46 -1.94
C GLY A 36 13.40 3.49 -2.63
N LEU A 37 13.21 2.73 -3.72
CA LEU A 37 11.94 2.64 -4.44
C LEU A 37 10.80 2.05 -3.58
N PRO A 38 10.91 0.83 -3.03
CA PRO A 38 9.86 0.29 -2.17
C PRO A 38 9.66 1.14 -0.92
N ALA A 39 10.74 1.68 -0.32
CA ALA A 39 10.62 2.57 0.83
C ALA A 39 9.86 3.86 0.49
N ALA A 40 10.14 4.50 -0.64
CA ALA A 40 9.44 5.70 -1.09
C ALA A 40 7.96 5.43 -1.37
N ILE A 41 7.64 4.29 -1.98
CA ILE A 41 6.25 3.86 -2.21
C ILE A 41 5.51 3.69 -0.87
N LEU A 42 6.13 3.00 0.10
CA LEU A 42 5.54 2.81 1.43
C LEU A 42 5.34 4.14 2.16
N PHE A 43 6.36 5.00 2.20
CA PHE A 43 6.27 6.30 2.86
C PHE A 43 5.30 7.26 2.17
N TRP A 44 5.12 7.13 0.85
CA TRP A 44 4.10 7.88 0.10
C TRP A 44 2.69 7.50 0.55
N PHE A 45 2.43 6.19 0.72
CA PHE A 45 1.15 5.71 1.22
C PHE A 45 0.92 6.07 2.69
N ASP A 46 1.95 5.96 3.54
CA ASP A 46 1.86 6.35 4.95
C ASP A 46 1.57 7.85 5.11
N LEU A 47 2.23 8.71 4.34
CA LEU A 47 1.98 10.15 4.35
C LEU A 47 0.56 10.48 3.85
N GLY A 48 0.11 9.82 2.78
CA GLY A 48 -1.26 9.97 2.29
C GLY A 48 -2.31 9.56 3.33
N ARG A 49 -2.02 8.53 4.13
CA ARG A 49 -2.88 8.08 5.24
C ARG A 49 -2.85 9.06 6.40
N GLU A 50 -1.69 9.60 6.78
CA GLU A 50 -1.57 10.63 7.82
C GLU A 50 -2.40 11.87 7.49
N LEU A 51 -2.30 12.37 6.25
CA LEU A 51 -3.07 13.53 5.78
C LEU A 51 -4.58 13.29 5.83
N ARG A 52 -5.03 12.06 5.57
CA ARG A 52 -6.45 11.66 5.66
C ARG A 52 -6.95 11.48 7.10
N ALA A 53 -6.04 11.31 8.06
CA ALA A 53 -6.33 11.12 9.48
C ALA A 53 -6.35 12.43 10.28
N LEU A 54 -6.00 13.57 9.67
CA LEU A 54 -6.06 14.87 10.33
C LEU A 54 -7.50 15.20 10.78
N PRO A 55 -7.70 15.76 12.00
CA PRO A 55 -9.03 16.09 12.53
C PRO A 55 -9.74 17.18 11.72
N THR A 56 -8.99 18.22 11.32
CA THR A 56 -9.48 19.38 10.58
C THR A 56 -8.60 19.66 9.36
N PRO A 57 -8.67 18.84 8.30
CA PRO A 57 -7.81 18.99 7.14
C PRO A 57 -8.25 20.19 6.30
N SER A 58 -7.29 20.99 5.86
CA SER A 58 -7.49 22.01 4.83
C SER A 58 -7.88 21.36 3.49
N ARG A 59 -8.44 22.16 2.57
CA ARG A 59 -8.80 21.68 1.22
C ARG A 59 -7.60 21.07 0.48
N ALA A 60 -6.42 21.68 0.65
CA ALA A 60 -5.18 21.22 0.05
C ALA A 60 -4.73 19.86 0.62
N GLU A 61 -4.74 19.69 1.94
CA GLU A 61 -4.35 18.42 2.60
C GLU A 61 -5.30 17.28 2.24
N ARG A 62 -6.60 17.58 2.13
CA ARG A 62 -7.60 16.59 1.69
C ARG A 62 -7.37 16.17 0.24
N ALA A 63 -7.09 17.12 -0.66
CA ALA A 63 -6.78 16.82 -2.05
C ALA A 63 -5.49 16.01 -2.19
N LEU A 64 -4.44 16.37 -1.43
CA LEU A 64 -3.15 15.70 -1.47
C LEU A 64 -3.23 14.28 -0.90
N GLY A 65 -3.93 14.08 0.22
CA GLY A 65 -4.19 12.77 0.80
C GLY A 65 -5.00 11.85 -0.14
N LEU A 66 -5.92 12.40 -0.93
CA LEU A 66 -6.67 11.66 -1.96
C LEU A 66 -5.76 11.30 -3.14
N ALA A 67 -5.02 12.29 -3.68
CA ALA A 67 -4.09 12.10 -4.80
C ALA A 67 -3.03 11.03 -4.48
N MET A 68 -2.52 11.02 -3.25
CA MET A 68 -1.56 10.00 -2.79
C MET A 68 -2.15 8.59 -2.72
N GLY A 69 -3.48 8.46 -2.54
CA GLY A 69 -4.18 7.17 -2.56
C GLY A 69 -4.49 6.64 -3.96
N VAL A 70 -4.51 7.49 -5.00
CA VAL A 70 -4.89 7.09 -6.37
C VAL A 70 -4.01 5.97 -6.92
N PRO A 71 -2.67 6.04 -6.87
CA PRO A 71 -1.81 4.95 -7.35
C PRO A 71 -2.08 3.62 -6.62
N GLN A 72 -2.34 3.69 -5.31
CA GLN A 72 -2.65 2.52 -4.48
C GLN A 72 -3.93 1.82 -4.95
N VAL A 73 -4.96 2.62 -5.28
CA VAL A 73 -6.26 2.14 -5.76
C VAL A 73 -6.15 1.53 -7.14
N LEU A 74 -5.45 2.22 -8.06
CA LEU A 74 -5.23 1.73 -9.41
C LEU A 74 -4.49 0.40 -9.39
N PHE A 75 -3.47 0.27 -8.54
CA PHE A 75 -2.73 -0.98 -8.38
C PHE A 75 -3.62 -2.11 -7.84
N GLY A 76 -4.39 -1.85 -6.78
CA GLY A 76 -5.31 -2.83 -6.19
C GLY A 76 -6.40 -3.28 -7.16
N LEU A 77 -7.01 -2.34 -7.90
CA LEU A 77 -8.01 -2.63 -8.94
C LEU A 77 -7.42 -3.41 -10.11
N SER A 78 -6.21 -3.07 -10.56
CA SER A 78 -5.52 -3.80 -11.63
C SER A 78 -5.24 -5.24 -11.21
N CYS A 79 -4.76 -5.44 -9.98
CA CYS A 79 -4.55 -6.76 -9.42
C CYS A 79 -5.85 -7.57 -9.38
N ALA A 80 -6.95 -6.97 -8.91
CA ALA A 80 -8.24 -7.63 -8.87
C ALA A 80 -8.79 -7.93 -10.27
N GLY A 81 -8.63 -7.02 -11.23
CA GLY A 81 -9.02 -7.23 -12.63
C GLY A 81 -8.27 -8.38 -13.29
N ILE A 82 -6.96 -8.47 -13.09
CA ILE A 82 -6.13 -9.59 -13.58
C ILE A 82 -6.59 -10.91 -12.93
N GLY A 83 -6.81 -10.91 -11.62
CA GLY A 83 -7.33 -12.09 -10.90
C GLY A 83 -8.67 -12.57 -11.45
N LEU A 84 -9.58 -11.63 -11.75
CA LEU A 84 -10.88 -11.95 -12.35
C LEU A 84 -10.75 -12.53 -13.76
N ILE A 85 -9.90 -11.93 -14.60
CA ILE A 85 -9.61 -12.45 -15.95
C ILE A 85 -9.09 -13.88 -15.88
N LEU A 86 -8.18 -14.17 -14.95
CA LEU A 86 -7.66 -15.53 -14.73
C LEU A 86 -8.75 -16.51 -14.33
N VAL A 87 -9.61 -16.14 -13.37
CA VAL A 87 -10.73 -17.00 -12.93
C VAL A 87 -11.66 -17.30 -14.11
N ILE A 88 -12.07 -16.27 -14.85
CA ILE A 88 -12.95 -16.43 -16.02
C ILE A 88 -12.28 -17.33 -17.07
N TRP A 89 -11.00 -17.10 -17.36
CA TRP A 89 -10.25 -17.88 -18.34
C TRP A 89 -10.16 -19.37 -17.95
N ILE A 90 -9.87 -19.66 -16.68
CA ILE A 90 -9.80 -21.03 -16.17
C ILE A 90 -11.16 -21.70 -16.27
N LEU A 91 -12.23 -21.03 -15.80
CA LEU A 91 -13.59 -21.57 -15.86
C LEU A 91 -14.05 -21.82 -17.30
N TYR A 92 -13.74 -20.91 -18.23
CA TYR A 92 -14.06 -21.08 -19.64
C TYR A 92 -13.41 -22.32 -20.23
N ASN A 93 -12.10 -22.52 -19.99
CA ASN A 93 -11.38 -23.68 -20.51
C ASN A 93 -11.81 -25.00 -19.86
N LEU A 94 -12.34 -24.95 -18.63
CA LEU A 94 -12.76 -26.12 -17.87
C LEU A 94 -14.20 -26.55 -18.17
N LEU A 95 -15.09 -25.59 -18.50
CA LEU A 95 -16.53 -25.83 -18.65
C LEU A 95 -17.02 -25.81 -20.10
N ILE A 96 -16.35 -25.06 -21.00
CA ILE A 96 -16.87 -24.78 -22.35
C ILE A 96 -15.96 -25.42 -23.40
N GLU A 97 -14.71 -24.95 -23.50
CA GLU A 97 -13.80 -25.39 -24.56
C GLU A 97 -12.36 -25.44 -24.05
N SER A 98 -11.87 -26.66 -23.84
CA SER A 98 -10.48 -26.88 -23.42
C SER A 98 -9.54 -26.69 -24.60
N ARG A 99 -8.75 -25.60 -24.57
CA ARG A 99 -7.67 -25.39 -25.55
C ARG A 99 -6.61 -26.49 -25.40
N PRO A 100 -5.91 -26.87 -26.50
CA PRO A 100 -4.90 -27.94 -26.46
C PRO A 100 -3.69 -27.65 -25.56
N HIS A 101 -3.45 -26.39 -25.20
CA HIS A 101 -2.38 -25.97 -24.28
C HIS A 101 -2.86 -25.79 -22.83
N PHE A 102 -4.16 -25.96 -22.56
CA PHE A 102 -4.71 -25.79 -21.22
C PHE A 102 -4.37 -27.01 -20.38
N ARG A 103 -3.63 -26.79 -19.29
CA ARG A 103 -3.41 -27.78 -18.24
C ARG A 103 -4.26 -27.39 -17.06
N VAL A 104 -5.00 -28.37 -16.52
CA VAL A 104 -5.79 -28.16 -15.30
C VAL A 104 -4.84 -27.66 -14.20
N PRO A 105 -5.06 -26.46 -13.65
CA PRO A 105 -4.16 -25.92 -12.65
C PRO A 105 -4.25 -26.74 -11.35
N SER A 106 -3.12 -26.86 -10.66
CA SER A 106 -3.10 -27.38 -9.30
C SER A 106 -3.90 -26.47 -8.35
N LEU A 107 -4.27 -26.99 -7.18
CA LEU A 107 -5.05 -26.25 -6.19
C LEU A 107 -4.46 -24.86 -5.85
N PRO A 108 -3.13 -24.71 -5.65
CA PRO A 108 -2.51 -23.39 -5.50
C PRO A 108 -2.67 -22.50 -6.74
N GLY A 109 -2.51 -23.07 -7.94
CA GLY A 109 -2.67 -22.36 -9.21
C GLY A 109 -4.09 -21.83 -9.41
N PHE A 110 -5.09 -22.61 -9.01
CA PHE A 110 -6.50 -22.20 -9.05
C PHE A 110 -6.79 -21.08 -8.04
N ALA A 111 -6.16 -21.12 -6.86
CA ALA A 111 -6.35 -20.13 -5.80
C ALA A 111 -5.73 -18.75 -6.12
N VAL A 112 -4.76 -18.66 -7.04
CA VAL A 112 -4.08 -17.40 -7.40
C VAL A 112 -5.08 -16.33 -7.85
N GLY A 113 -5.99 -16.67 -8.77
CA GLY A 113 -6.99 -15.73 -9.29
C GLY A 113 -7.89 -15.15 -8.20
N PRO A 114 -8.61 -15.98 -7.41
CA PRO A 114 -9.42 -15.53 -6.29
C PRO A 114 -8.62 -14.74 -5.24
N MET A 115 -7.41 -15.17 -4.92
CA MET A 115 -6.55 -14.49 -3.94
C MET A 115 -6.15 -13.10 -4.42
N MET A 116 -5.80 -12.94 -5.71
CA MET A 116 -5.53 -11.63 -6.31
C MET A 116 -6.73 -10.69 -6.25
N ILE A 117 -7.95 -11.21 -6.46
CA ILE A 117 -9.19 -10.43 -6.32
C ILE A 117 -9.35 -9.92 -4.89
N VAL A 118 -9.30 -10.83 -3.91
CA VAL A 118 -9.52 -10.47 -2.50
C VAL A 118 -8.46 -9.49 -2.00
N ILE A 119 -7.18 -9.77 -2.27
CA ILE A 119 -6.07 -8.92 -1.85
C ILE A 119 -6.10 -7.59 -2.59
N GLY A 120 -6.33 -7.58 -3.90
CA GLY A 120 -6.39 -6.36 -4.71
C GLY A 120 -7.50 -5.42 -4.27
N LEU A 121 -8.71 -5.96 -4.03
CA LEU A 121 -9.84 -5.18 -3.52
C LEU A 121 -9.60 -4.72 -2.08
N GLY A 122 -9.05 -5.57 -1.22
CA GLY A 122 -8.68 -5.21 0.15
C GLY A 122 -7.69 -4.05 0.17
N TRP A 123 -6.66 -4.12 -0.67
CA TRP A 123 -5.65 -3.08 -0.83
C TRP A 123 -6.26 -1.77 -1.34
N ALA A 124 -7.08 -1.82 -2.39
CA ALA A 124 -7.77 -0.63 -2.91
C ALA A 124 -8.68 0.02 -1.84
N ARG A 125 -9.36 -0.77 -1.01
CA ARG A 125 -10.21 -0.27 0.07
C ARG A 125 -9.41 0.43 1.17
N THR A 126 -8.22 -0.07 1.52
CA THR A 126 -7.36 0.58 2.53
C THR A 126 -6.92 1.98 2.12
N ALA A 127 -6.82 2.27 0.82
CA ALA A 127 -6.44 3.57 0.29
C ALA A 127 -7.46 4.69 0.59
N PHE A 128 -8.69 4.38 1.03
CA PHE A 128 -9.69 5.38 1.39
C PHE A 128 -10.15 5.30 2.85
N ARG A 129 -9.71 4.27 3.59
CA ARG A 129 -10.10 4.09 4.98
C ARG A 129 -9.45 5.18 5.83
N ARG A 130 -10.29 6.00 6.48
CA ARG A 130 -9.84 6.88 7.56
C ARG A 130 -9.62 6.00 8.79
N VAL A 131 -8.40 6.01 9.32
CA VAL A 131 -8.16 5.50 10.66
C VAL A 131 -8.70 6.59 11.58
N ALA A 132 -9.84 6.35 12.22
CA ALA A 132 -10.29 7.21 13.29
C ALA A 132 -9.17 7.24 14.35
N PRO A 133 -8.81 8.40 14.91
CA PRO A 133 -7.88 8.43 16.02
C PRO A 133 -8.45 7.52 17.09
N GLN A 134 -7.68 6.51 17.49
CA GLN A 134 -7.94 5.81 18.75
C GLN A 134 -7.84 6.91 19.80
N HIS A 135 -8.99 7.37 20.30
CA HIS A 135 -9.02 8.12 21.54
C HIS A 135 -8.50 7.12 22.56
N ASP A 136 -7.27 7.32 23.03
CA ASP A 136 -6.74 6.65 24.19
C ASP A 136 -7.82 6.76 25.28
N SER A 137 -8.48 5.65 25.56
CA SER A 137 -9.27 5.48 26.77
C SER A 137 -8.29 5.39 27.94
N VAL A 138 -7.65 6.52 28.23
CA VAL A 138 -7.04 6.85 29.50
C VAL A 138 -8.08 7.71 30.22
N GLU A 139 -9.20 7.08 30.57
CA GLU A 139 -10.14 7.65 31.52
C GLU A 139 -9.90 6.93 32.85
N GLN A 140 -9.10 7.59 33.69
CA GLN A 140 -9.42 7.79 35.10
C GLN A 140 -9.31 6.59 36.07
N GLU A 141 -8.09 6.19 36.43
CA GLU A 141 -7.84 5.80 37.83
C GLU A 141 -7.58 7.09 38.63
N ALA A 142 -8.62 7.62 39.27
CA ALA A 142 -8.48 8.66 40.28
C ALA A 142 -7.72 8.09 41.49
N PRO A 143 -6.84 8.85 42.15
CA PRO A 143 -6.27 8.41 43.41
C PRO A 143 -7.37 8.45 44.47
N ASP A 144 -7.73 7.30 45.04
CA ASP A 144 -8.54 7.22 46.26
C ASP A 144 -7.88 8.07 47.34
N GLN A 145 -8.43 9.26 47.57
CA GLN A 145 -8.18 10.06 48.75
C GLN A 145 -9.08 9.52 49.86
N ASP A 146 -8.59 8.54 50.61
CA ASP A 146 -9.18 8.21 51.91
C ASP A 146 -8.75 9.28 52.94
N ILE A 147 -9.72 10.10 53.29
CA ILE A 147 -9.72 11.07 54.38
C ILE A 147 -9.82 10.30 55.72
N PRO A 148 -9.04 10.65 56.76
CA PRO A 148 -9.13 10.00 58.05
C PRO A 148 -10.28 10.61 58.88
N ASP A 149 -11.09 9.75 59.49
CA ASP A 149 -11.88 10.04 60.70
C ASP A 149 -11.84 8.81 61.64
#